data_AF-A0A946MU55-F1
#
_entry.id   AF-A0A946MU55-F1
#
_cell.length_a   1.000
_cell.length_b   1.000
_cell.length_c   1.000
_cell.angle_alpha   90.00
_cell.angle_beta   90.00
_cell.angle_gamma   90.00
#
_symmetry.space_group_name_H-M   'P 1'
#
loop_
_entity.id
_entity.type
_entity.pdbx_description
1 polymer ?
#
loop_
_entity_poly.entity_id
_entity_poly.type
_entity_poly.pdbx_seq_one_letter_code
_entity_poly.pdbx_strand_id
1 'polypeptide(L)'
;MPPPIAPGIDALAPDWLDDTVRASSVRLTARLGSSAYEALCEVVAAADQSQTFRTLMAGSDFFVDQAGRQLAWLCDALADGTLLVAREWTTEQWDAALATLCGPHASESDCLAALRTFRHRHLVRIIWREVAQLATVEDTFAELSGLADCCIRASVAFAVSALRPKYGLPIGQESGDEQSLVVLAMGKLGGNEL
;
A
#
# COMPACT_ATOMS: atom_id res chain seq x y z
N MET A 1 -26.26 23.10 32.00
CA MET A 1 -24.86 23.21 31.52
C MET A 1 -24.36 21.80 31.27
N PRO A 2 -23.96 21.43 30.06
CA PRO A 2 -23.18 20.20 29.88
C PRO A 2 -21.84 20.35 30.62
N PRO A 3 -21.26 19.26 31.14
CA PRO A 3 -19.95 19.30 31.78
C PRO A 3 -18.87 19.70 30.75
N PRO A 4 -17.74 20.28 31.19
CA PRO A 4 -16.65 20.62 30.30
C PRO A 4 -16.12 19.35 29.62
N ILE A 5 -15.97 19.42 28.30
CA ILE A 5 -15.29 18.42 27.48
C ILE A 5 -13.86 18.25 28.04
N ALA A 6 -13.41 17.01 28.15
CA ALA A 6 -12.12 16.62 28.71
C ALA A 6 -10.95 17.49 28.19
N PRO A 7 -9.90 17.74 29.02
CA PRO A 7 -8.74 18.51 28.58
C PRO A 7 -8.08 17.87 27.34
N GLY A 8 -7.61 18.72 26.43
CA GLY A 8 -7.03 18.32 25.15
C GLY A 8 -5.90 17.29 25.29
N ILE A 9 -5.83 16.38 24.31
CA ILE A 9 -4.83 15.31 24.18
C ILE A 9 -3.49 15.93 23.75
N ASP A 10 -2.98 16.91 24.51
CA ASP A 10 -1.76 17.66 24.15
C ASP A 10 -0.74 17.71 25.30
N ALA A 11 -0.91 16.91 26.36
CA ALA A 11 -0.09 17.03 27.57
C ALA A 11 0.66 15.77 28.04
N LEU A 12 0.52 14.60 27.41
CA LEU A 12 1.29 13.41 27.76
C LEU A 12 1.47 12.55 26.51
N ALA A 13 2.53 12.78 25.73
CA ALA A 13 3.08 11.67 24.97
C ALA A 13 3.54 10.65 26.04
N PRO A 14 2.88 9.50 26.22
CA PRO A 14 3.20 8.63 27.33
C PRO A 14 4.60 8.05 27.13
N ASP A 15 5.36 7.78 28.20
CA ASP A 15 6.74 7.26 28.13
C ASP A 15 6.89 6.03 27.20
N TRP A 16 5.83 5.21 27.06
CA TRP A 16 5.81 4.07 26.15
C TRP A 16 5.93 4.43 24.67
N LEU A 17 5.45 5.61 24.25
CA LEU A 17 5.49 6.04 22.86
C LEU A 17 6.94 6.25 22.42
N ASP A 18 7.69 7.03 23.18
CA ASP A 18 9.10 7.33 22.86
C ASP A 18 9.99 6.09 22.98
N ASP A 19 9.69 5.19 23.91
CA ASP A 19 10.37 3.90 24.00
C ASP A 19 10.09 3.01 22.79
N THR A 20 8.84 2.98 22.31
CA THR A 20 8.46 2.19 21.14
C THR A 20 9.04 2.77 19.85
N VAL A 21 8.98 4.10 19.66
CA VAL A 21 9.63 4.78 18.55
C VAL A 21 11.11 4.47 18.55
N ARG A 22 11.79 4.58 19.70
CA ARG A 22 13.22 4.27 19.82
C ARG A 22 13.52 2.83 19.42
N ALA A 23 12.74 1.87 19.91
CA ALA A 23 12.91 0.46 19.54
C ALA A 23 12.72 0.23 18.04
N SER A 24 11.70 0.84 17.44
CA SER A 24 11.44 0.76 16.00
C SER A 24 12.53 1.44 15.17
N SER A 25 13.03 2.60 15.60
CA SER A 25 14.18 3.28 14.98
C SER A 25 15.43 2.41 15.01
N VAL A 26 15.73 1.73 16.13
CA VAL A 26 16.86 0.81 16.20
C VAL A 26 16.70 -0.35 15.20
N ARG A 27 15.51 -0.95 15.09
CA ARG A 27 15.24 -2.01 14.10
C ARG A 27 15.42 -1.51 12.67
N LEU A 28 14.88 -0.33 12.36
CA LEU A 28 14.94 0.24 11.01
C LEU A 28 16.37 0.66 10.65
N THR A 29 17.10 1.28 11.57
CA THR A 29 18.52 1.63 11.40
C THR A 29 19.39 0.38 11.23
N ALA A 30 19.16 -0.68 12.02
CA ALA A 30 19.91 -1.94 11.86
C ALA A 30 19.69 -2.58 10.48
N ARG A 31 18.51 -2.38 9.89
CA ARG A 31 18.17 -2.90 8.56
C ARG A 31 18.72 -2.04 7.42
N LEU A 32 18.64 -0.72 7.53
CA LEU A 32 18.96 0.23 6.47
C LEU A 32 20.41 0.73 6.50
N GLY A 33 21.03 0.74 7.68
CA GLY A 33 22.23 1.53 7.98
C GLY A 33 21.89 2.97 8.36
N SER A 34 22.75 3.59 9.16
CA SER A 34 22.52 4.94 9.73
C SER A 34 22.32 6.01 8.66
N SER A 35 23.15 6.03 7.62
CA SER A 35 23.06 7.04 6.56
C SER A 35 21.73 6.98 5.79
N ALA A 36 21.22 5.78 5.50
CA ALA A 36 19.94 5.63 4.81
C ALA A 36 18.75 5.97 5.71
N TYR A 37 18.83 5.67 7.00
CA TYR A 37 17.82 6.08 7.99
C TYR A 37 17.79 7.59 8.19
N GLU A 38 18.97 8.25 8.26
CA GLU A 38 19.09 9.71 8.34
C GLU A 38 18.48 10.38 7.11
N ALA A 39 18.81 9.90 5.90
CA ALA A 39 18.20 10.41 4.66
C ALA A 39 16.67 10.25 4.64
N LEU A 40 16.14 9.11 5.13
CA LEU A 40 14.69 8.95 5.29
C LEU A 40 14.09 10.00 6.24
N CYS A 41 14.72 10.23 7.39
CA CYS A 41 14.27 11.23 8.35
C CYS A 41 14.29 12.65 7.76
N GLU A 42 15.31 12.98 6.97
CA GLU A 42 15.41 14.27 6.26
C GLU A 42 14.27 14.46 5.26
N VAL A 43 13.99 13.44 4.43
CA VAL A 43 12.89 13.48 3.45
C VAL A 43 11.54 13.57 4.14
N VAL A 44 11.33 12.81 5.22
CA VAL A 44 10.12 12.87 6.05
C VAL A 44 9.92 14.27 6.65
N ALA A 45 11.00 14.88 7.16
CA ALA A 45 10.95 16.22 7.72
C ALA A 45 10.68 17.29 6.65
N ALA A 46 11.28 17.16 5.46
CA ALA A 46 11.05 18.06 4.33
C ALA A 46 9.59 18.01 3.83
N ALA A 47 8.92 16.85 3.97
CA ALA A 47 7.50 16.68 3.65
C ALA A 47 6.54 17.09 4.79
N ASP A 48 7.06 17.63 5.90
CA ASP A 48 6.29 17.95 7.12
C ASP A 48 5.54 16.73 7.71
N GLN A 49 6.15 15.55 7.63
CA GLN A 49 5.54 14.27 8.07
C GLN A 49 6.21 13.65 9.30
N SER A 50 7.06 14.39 10.02
CA SER A 50 7.80 13.88 11.18
C SER A 50 6.90 13.30 12.27
N GLN A 51 5.78 13.97 12.56
CA GLN A 51 4.85 13.51 13.59
C GLN A 51 4.10 12.24 13.15
N THR A 52 3.59 12.22 11.93
CA THR A 52 2.94 11.03 11.33
C THR A 52 3.90 9.84 11.33
N PHE A 53 5.14 10.04 10.90
CA PHE A 53 6.16 9.00 10.87
C PHE A 53 6.44 8.44 12.27
N ARG A 54 6.54 9.29 13.30
CA ARG A 54 6.69 8.83 14.69
C ARG A 54 5.49 7.99 15.15
N THR A 55 4.27 8.43 14.88
CA THR A 55 3.06 7.65 15.22
C THR A 55 3.04 6.29 14.52
N LEU A 56 3.41 6.24 13.23
CA LEU A 56 3.51 5.00 12.47
C LEU A 56 4.60 4.06 13.02
N MET A 57 5.77 4.61 13.35
CA MET A 57 6.89 3.86 13.94
C MET A 57 6.52 3.27 15.31
N ALA A 58 5.65 3.94 16.08
CA ALA A 58 5.16 3.43 17.34
C ALA A 58 4.00 2.43 17.19
N GLY A 59 3.11 2.67 16.24
CA GLY A 59 1.82 1.98 16.15
C GLY A 59 1.76 0.80 15.17
N SER A 60 2.74 0.64 14.28
CA SER A 60 2.65 -0.34 13.19
C SER A 60 3.96 -1.04 12.87
N ASP A 61 4.14 -2.27 13.37
CA ASP A 61 5.27 -3.13 12.99
C ASP A 61 5.27 -3.46 11.49
N PHE A 62 4.08 -3.58 10.88
CA PHE A 62 3.95 -3.73 9.44
C PHE A 62 4.61 -2.56 8.71
N PHE A 63 4.30 -1.32 9.14
CA PHE A 63 4.90 -0.13 8.55
C PHE A 63 6.42 -0.14 8.70
N VAL A 64 6.94 -0.45 9.89
CA VAL A 64 8.40 -0.49 10.13
C VAL A 64 9.09 -1.47 9.20
N ASP A 65 8.57 -2.70 9.05
CA ASP A 65 9.16 -3.69 8.13
C ASP A 65 9.05 -3.24 6.66
N GLN A 66 7.91 -2.67 6.24
CA GLN A 66 7.72 -2.26 4.85
C GLN A 66 8.45 -0.97 4.48
N ALA A 67 8.57 0.01 5.38
CA ALA A 67 9.39 1.20 5.18
C ALA A 67 10.85 0.80 4.90
N GLY A 68 11.35 -0.23 5.61
CA GLY A 68 12.67 -0.78 5.37
C GLY A 68 12.81 -1.56 4.06
N ARG A 69 11.75 -2.26 3.60
CA ARG A 69 11.76 -3.04 2.35
C ARG A 69 11.54 -2.19 1.11
N GLN A 70 10.79 -1.09 1.25
CA GLN A 70 10.37 -0.21 0.16
C GLN A 70 11.04 1.17 0.25
N LEU A 71 12.18 1.27 0.93
CA LEU A 71 12.84 2.55 1.26
C LEU A 71 12.98 3.48 0.06
N ALA A 72 13.57 3.00 -1.04
CA ALA A 72 13.81 3.82 -2.22
C ALA A 72 12.51 4.45 -2.75
N TRP A 73 11.48 3.62 -2.93
CA TRP A 73 10.15 4.09 -3.35
C TRP A 73 9.51 5.05 -2.33
N LEU A 74 9.65 4.77 -1.03
CA LEU A 74 9.08 5.61 0.02
C LEU A 74 9.72 7.00 0.03
N CYS A 75 11.05 7.08 -0.10
CA CYS A 75 11.76 8.34 -0.20
C CYS A 75 11.33 9.12 -1.45
N ASP A 76 11.28 8.46 -2.61
CA ASP A 76 10.85 9.10 -3.86
C ASP A 76 9.41 9.64 -3.74
N ALA A 77 8.49 8.82 -3.23
CA ALA A 77 7.07 9.17 -3.08
C ALA A 77 6.81 10.29 -2.05
N LEU A 78 7.67 10.42 -1.03
CA LEU A 78 7.62 11.54 -0.09
C LEU A 78 8.21 12.80 -0.73
N ALA A 79 9.35 12.68 -1.43
CA ALA A 79 10.04 13.80 -2.04
C ALA A 79 9.24 14.44 -3.18
N ASP A 80 8.53 13.64 -3.98
CA ASP A 80 7.66 14.13 -5.05
C ASP A 80 6.21 14.43 -4.60
N GLY A 81 5.90 14.15 -3.32
CA GLY A 81 4.60 14.38 -2.69
C GLY A 81 3.51 13.37 -3.07
N THR A 82 3.77 12.42 -3.96
CA THR A 82 2.77 11.45 -4.45
C THR A 82 2.23 10.51 -3.36
N LEU A 83 2.98 10.35 -2.25
CA LEU A 83 2.52 9.61 -1.08
C LEU A 83 1.29 10.26 -0.42
N LEU A 84 1.24 11.60 -0.39
CA LEU A 84 0.29 12.35 0.44
C LEU A 84 -0.98 12.77 -0.33
N VAL A 85 -0.90 12.86 -1.66
CA VAL A 85 -1.99 13.31 -2.51
C VAL A 85 -3.14 12.30 -2.55
N ALA A 86 -4.37 12.78 -2.46
CA ALA A 86 -5.58 11.97 -2.61
C ALA A 86 -5.65 11.30 -3.99
N ARG A 87 -6.24 10.10 -4.05
CA ARG A 87 -6.19 9.28 -5.26
C ARG A 87 -7.53 8.64 -5.55
N GLU A 88 -8.16 9.12 -6.61
CA GLU A 88 -9.36 8.54 -7.21
C GLU A 88 -8.97 7.87 -8.53
N TRP A 89 -8.21 6.77 -8.44
CA TRP A 89 -7.74 6.09 -9.64
C TRP A 89 -8.84 5.26 -10.31
N THR A 90 -8.92 5.37 -11.63
CA THR A 90 -9.70 4.44 -12.45
C THR A 90 -9.04 3.06 -12.48
N THR A 91 -9.81 2.05 -12.89
CA THR A 91 -9.34 0.67 -13.13
C THR A 91 -8.06 0.66 -13.99
N GLU A 92 -8.03 1.44 -15.06
CA GLU A 92 -6.92 1.50 -16.01
C GLU A 92 -5.67 2.12 -15.38
N GLN A 93 -5.84 3.11 -14.51
CA GLN A 93 -4.71 3.75 -13.81
C GLN A 93 -4.09 2.80 -12.79
N TRP A 94 -4.91 2.05 -12.06
CA TRP A 94 -4.44 0.97 -11.18
C TRP A 94 -3.64 -0.07 -11.96
N ASP A 95 -4.20 -0.56 -13.07
CA ASP A 95 -3.59 -1.62 -13.87
C ASP A 95 -2.29 -1.13 -14.54
N ALA A 96 -2.26 0.11 -15.03
CA ALA A 96 -1.05 0.73 -15.57
C ALA A 96 0.04 0.87 -14.50
N ALA A 97 -0.31 1.31 -13.28
CA ALA A 97 0.64 1.45 -12.19
C ALA A 97 1.26 0.10 -11.79
N LEU A 98 0.45 -0.95 -11.69
CA LEU A 98 0.96 -2.30 -11.40
C LEU A 98 1.83 -2.84 -12.54
N ALA A 99 1.45 -2.58 -13.80
CA ALA A 99 2.23 -3.00 -14.96
C ALA A 99 3.64 -2.38 -14.99
N THR A 100 3.87 -1.21 -14.38
CA THR A 100 5.23 -0.65 -14.26
C THR A 100 6.20 -1.52 -13.46
N LEU A 101 5.68 -2.39 -12.60
CA LEU A 101 6.47 -3.32 -11.78
C LEU A 101 6.67 -4.68 -12.45
N CYS A 102 5.99 -4.94 -13.56
CA CYS A 102 5.97 -6.24 -14.23
C CYS A 102 6.37 -6.06 -15.72
N GLY A 103 7.57 -6.49 -16.07
CA GLY A 103 8.09 -6.32 -17.43
C GLY A 103 7.40 -7.21 -18.48
N PRO A 104 7.54 -6.89 -19.79
CA PRO A 104 6.85 -7.58 -20.90
C PRO A 104 7.16 -9.07 -21.10
N HIS A 105 8.06 -9.67 -20.31
CA HIS A 105 8.38 -11.10 -20.31
C HIS A 105 8.58 -11.66 -18.89
N ALA A 106 7.86 -11.10 -17.92
CA ALA A 106 7.94 -11.50 -16.52
C ALA A 106 7.62 -12.99 -16.33
N SER A 107 8.44 -13.67 -15.53
CA SER A 107 8.13 -15.01 -15.05
C SER A 107 7.03 -14.97 -13.99
N GLU A 108 6.49 -16.14 -13.62
CA GLU A 108 5.54 -16.24 -12.50
C GLU A 108 6.11 -15.67 -11.20
N SER A 109 7.38 -15.94 -10.91
CA SER A 109 8.06 -15.40 -9.73
C SER A 109 8.12 -13.87 -9.77
N ASP A 110 8.38 -13.29 -10.94
CA ASP A 110 8.44 -11.83 -11.12
C ASP A 110 7.06 -11.20 -10.93
N CYS A 111 6.01 -11.80 -11.50
CA CYS A 111 4.63 -11.36 -11.32
C CYS A 111 4.20 -11.41 -9.84
N LEU A 112 4.52 -12.51 -9.14
CA LEU A 112 4.25 -12.62 -7.71
C LEU A 112 5.05 -11.60 -6.88
N ALA A 113 6.27 -11.27 -7.30
CA ALA A 113 7.09 -10.24 -6.66
C ALA A 113 6.53 -8.83 -6.91
N ALA A 114 6.06 -8.55 -8.12
CA ALA A 114 5.42 -7.30 -8.49
C ALA A 114 4.13 -7.08 -7.69
N LEU A 115 3.24 -8.09 -7.64
CA LEU A 115 2.00 -8.05 -6.84
C LEU A 115 2.27 -7.77 -5.37
N ARG A 116 3.25 -8.47 -4.78
CA ARG A 116 3.67 -8.22 -3.41
C ARG A 116 4.18 -6.79 -3.27
N THR A 117 5.12 -6.36 -4.11
CA THR A 117 5.71 -5.02 -4.02
C THR A 117 4.64 -3.93 -4.13
N PHE A 118 3.75 -4.04 -5.10
CA PHE A 118 2.63 -3.12 -5.31
C PHE A 118 1.75 -3.05 -4.07
N ARG A 119 1.28 -4.21 -3.58
CA ARG A 119 0.43 -4.29 -2.39
C ARG A 119 1.08 -3.62 -1.18
N HIS A 120 2.34 -3.92 -0.89
CA HIS A 120 3.01 -3.35 0.30
C HIS A 120 3.21 -1.84 0.17
N ARG A 121 3.61 -1.34 -1.01
CA ARG A 121 3.74 0.11 -1.25
C ARG A 121 2.42 0.84 -1.04
N HIS A 122 1.34 0.33 -1.62
CA HIS A 122 0.03 0.95 -1.48
C HIS A 122 -0.52 0.87 -0.05
N LEU A 123 -0.34 -0.25 0.66
CA LEU A 123 -0.71 -0.34 2.07
C LEU A 123 0.08 0.64 2.94
N VAL A 124 1.38 0.81 2.70
CA VAL A 124 2.20 1.84 3.38
C VAL A 124 1.61 3.22 3.13
N ARG A 125 1.28 3.56 1.87
CA ARG A 125 0.67 4.85 1.53
C ARG A 125 -0.67 5.06 2.22
N ILE A 126 -1.56 4.06 2.18
CA ILE A 126 -2.90 4.13 2.76
C ILE A 126 -2.83 4.40 4.26
N ILE A 127 -2.07 3.57 5.00
CA ILE A 127 -1.92 3.73 6.46
C ILE A 127 -1.25 5.08 6.78
N TRP A 128 -0.31 5.53 5.96
CA TRP A 128 0.30 6.85 6.15
C TRP A 128 -0.72 7.98 6.05
N ARG A 129 -1.54 7.99 4.99
CA ARG A 129 -2.58 9.02 4.79
C ARG A 129 -3.65 8.97 5.88
N GLU A 130 -4.02 7.78 6.33
CA GLU A 130 -4.97 7.59 7.43
C GLU A 130 -4.43 8.21 8.73
N VAL A 131 -3.19 7.89 9.12
CA VAL A 131 -2.55 8.47 10.32
C VAL A 131 -2.31 9.97 10.19
N ALA A 132 -1.98 10.45 8.98
CA ALA A 132 -1.83 11.87 8.68
C ALA A 132 -3.17 12.63 8.63
N GLN A 133 -4.31 11.94 8.79
CA GLN A 133 -5.66 12.51 8.68
C GLN A 133 -5.90 13.19 7.31
N LEU A 134 -5.27 12.65 6.26
CA LEU A 134 -5.39 13.13 4.88
C LEU A 134 -6.44 12.37 4.07
N ALA A 135 -7.03 11.31 4.63
CA ALA A 135 -8.04 10.47 4.01
C ALA A 135 -9.21 10.27 4.97
N THR A 136 -10.43 10.28 4.44
CA THR A 136 -11.61 9.82 5.18
C THR A 136 -11.61 8.29 5.29
N VAL A 137 -12.49 7.73 6.13
CA VAL A 137 -12.64 6.27 6.23
C VAL A 137 -13.12 5.70 4.89
N GLU A 138 -14.04 6.41 4.24
CA GLU A 138 -14.57 6.06 2.93
C GLU A 138 -13.49 6.07 1.85
N ASP A 139 -12.58 7.06 1.86
CA ASP A 139 -11.43 7.11 0.94
C ASP A 139 -10.51 5.90 1.16
N THR A 140 -10.23 5.56 2.43
CA THR A 140 -9.39 4.42 2.79
C THR A 140 -9.98 3.11 2.28
N PHE A 141 -11.29 2.90 2.47
CA PHE A 141 -12.00 1.73 1.98
C PHE A 141 -12.00 1.63 0.45
N ALA A 142 -12.24 2.74 -0.24
CA ALA A 142 -12.21 2.78 -1.70
C ALA A 142 -10.81 2.46 -2.25
N GLU A 143 -9.76 3.02 -1.64
CA GLU A 143 -8.38 2.73 -2.04
C GLU A 143 -7.97 1.27 -1.76
N LEU A 144 -8.37 0.70 -0.61
CA LEU A 144 -8.12 -0.71 -0.28
C LEU A 144 -8.83 -1.66 -1.25
N SER A 145 -10.09 -1.34 -1.58
CA SER A 145 -10.88 -2.10 -2.55
C SER A 145 -10.29 -2.02 -3.95
N GLY A 146 -9.93 -0.82 -4.42
CA GLY A 146 -9.27 -0.62 -5.71
C GLY A 146 -7.93 -1.35 -5.82
N LEU A 147 -7.13 -1.36 -4.74
CA LEU A 147 -5.89 -2.13 -4.68
C LEU A 147 -6.15 -3.64 -4.83
N ALA A 148 -7.11 -4.18 -4.07
CA ALA A 148 -7.45 -5.59 -4.11
C ALA A 148 -7.94 -6.01 -5.49
N ASP A 149 -8.86 -5.24 -6.09
CA ASP A 149 -9.40 -5.51 -7.42
C ASP A 149 -8.31 -5.50 -8.50
N CYS A 150 -7.38 -4.53 -8.44
CA CYS A 150 -6.23 -4.49 -9.35
C CYS A 150 -5.36 -5.74 -9.24
N CYS A 151 -5.00 -6.13 -8.01
CA CYS A 151 -4.20 -7.33 -7.78
C CYS A 151 -4.91 -8.60 -8.28
N ILE A 152 -6.23 -8.71 -8.12
CA ILE A 152 -7.03 -9.83 -8.61
C ILE A 152 -7.02 -9.86 -10.15
N ARG A 153 -7.34 -8.74 -10.81
CA ARG A 153 -7.35 -8.64 -12.27
C ARG A 153 -6.00 -9.02 -12.87
N ALA A 154 -4.91 -8.47 -12.33
CA ALA A 154 -3.56 -8.77 -12.82
C ALA A 154 -3.17 -10.24 -12.62
N SER A 155 -3.59 -10.85 -11.50
CA SER A 155 -3.36 -12.28 -11.25
C SER A 155 -4.10 -13.16 -12.26
N VAL A 156 -5.36 -12.82 -12.56
CA VAL A 156 -6.15 -13.53 -13.58
C VAL A 156 -5.52 -13.37 -14.96
N ALA A 157 -5.15 -12.15 -15.35
CA ALA A 157 -4.52 -11.87 -16.64
C ALA A 157 -3.21 -12.66 -16.80
N PHE A 158 -2.39 -12.71 -15.75
CA PHE A 158 -1.17 -13.51 -15.75
C PHE A 158 -1.47 -15.01 -15.91
N ALA A 159 -2.39 -15.55 -15.11
CA ALA A 159 -2.73 -16.98 -15.17
C ALA A 159 -3.25 -17.40 -16.55
N VAL A 160 -4.11 -16.59 -17.17
CA VAL A 160 -4.59 -16.81 -18.55
C VAL A 160 -3.42 -16.81 -19.52
N SER A 161 -2.54 -15.81 -19.46
CA SER A 161 -1.38 -15.72 -20.34
C SER A 161 -0.41 -16.89 -20.17
N ALA A 162 -0.17 -17.34 -18.93
CA ALA A 162 0.75 -18.42 -18.62
C ALA A 162 0.22 -19.80 -19.05
N LEU A 163 -1.09 -20.01 -18.97
CA LEU A 163 -1.73 -21.30 -19.31
C LEU A 163 -2.03 -21.43 -20.81
N ARG A 164 -2.21 -20.31 -21.52
CA ARG A 164 -2.55 -20.30 -22.95
C ARG A 164 -1.63 -21.13 -23.84
N PRO A 165 -0.28 -21.11 -23.71
CA PRO A 165 0.59 -21.93 -24.57
C PRO A 165 0.39 -23.44 -24.40
N LYS A 166 -0.07 -23.88 -23.22
CA LYS A 166 -0.24 -25.29 -22.89
C LYS A 166 -1.63 -25.81 -23.22
N TYR A 167 -2.67 -25.00 -23.02
CA TYR A 167 -4.06 -25.43 -23.11
C TYR A 167 -4.90 -24.67 -24.15
N GLY A 168 -4.34 -23.66 -24.81
CA GLY A 168 -5.10 -22.77 -25.68
C GLY A 168 -5.99 -21.78 -24.89
N LEU A 169 -6.92 -21.13 -25.61
CA LEU A 169 -7.95 -20.30 -24.99
C LEU A 169 -9.19 -21.16 -24.71
N PRO A 170 -9.89 -20.94 -23.58
CA PRO A 170 -11.13 -21.64 -23.30
C PRO A 170 -12.22 -21.17 -24.28
N ILE A 171 -12.83 -22.12 -24.99
CA ILE A 171 -13.90 -21.87 -25.96
C ILE A 171 -15.20 -22.47 -25.44
N GLY A 172 -16.29 -21.71 -25.51
CA GLY A 172 -17.61 -22.18 -25.12
C GLY A 172 -18.10 -23.28 -26.05
N GLN A 173 -18.51 -24.42 -25.50
CA GLN A 173 -18.94 -25.56 -26.31
C GLN A 173 -20.15 -25.24 -27.20
N GLU A 174 -21.10 -24.45 -26.68
CA GLU A 174 -22.32 -24.08 -27.40
C GLU A 174 -22.15 -22.79 -28.21
N SER A 175 -21.46 -21.78 -27.66
CA SER A 175 -21.28 -20.48 -28.33
C SER A 175 -20.21 -20.50 -29.42
N GLY A 176 -19.16 -21.31 -29.25
CA GLY A 176 -17.96 -21.24 -30.10
C GLY A 176 -17.07 -20.03 -29.83
N ASP A 177 -17.44 -19.17 -28.86
CA ASP A 177 -16.71 -17.94 -28.53
C ASP A 177 -15.68 -18.14 -27.41
N GLU A 178 -14.64 -17.31 -27.41
CA GLU A 178 -13.67 -17.22 -26.31
C GLU A 178 -14.38 -16.89 -24.99
N GLN A 179 -14.04 -17.63 -23.93
CA GLN A 179 -14.58 -17.45 -22.60
C GLN A 179 -13.56 -16.76 -21.70
N SER A 180 -14.06 -15.91 -20.80
CA SER A 180 -13.22 -15.24 -19.79
C SER A 180 -13.51 -15.80 -18.40
N LEU A 181 -12.47 -15.90 -17.57
CA LEU A 181 -12.65 -16.19 -16.14
C LEU A 181 -13.24 -14.95 -15.46
N VAL A 182 -14.40 -15.12 -14.83
CA VAL A 182 -15.04 -14.07 -14.03
C VAL A 182 -14.78 -14.34 -12.55
N VAL A 183 -14.34 -13.32 -11.83
CA VAL A 183 -14.18 -13.34 -10.38
C VAL A 183 -15.23 -12.43 -9.77
N LEU A 184 -16.07 -12.97 -8.89
CA LEU A 184 -17.09 -12.21 -8.16
C LEU A 184 -16.60 -12.00 -6.72
N ALA A 185 -16.33 -10.75 -6.37
CA ALA A 185 -16.01 -10.37 -5.01
C ALA A 185 -17.27 -10.40 -4.13
N MET A 186 -17.17 -11.03 -2.96
CA MET A 186 -18.25 -11.14 -1.98
C MET A 186 -17.84 -10.49 -0.65
N GLY A 187 -18.83 -10.12 0.18
CA GLY A 187 -18.57 -9.47 1.46
C GLY A 187 -18.02 -8.06 1.29
N LYS A 188 -17.05 -7.67 2.12
CA LYS A 188 -16.52 -6.28 2.16
C LYS A 188 -15.96 -5.78 0.82
N LEU A 189 -15.21 -6.61 0.11
CA LEU A 189 -14.71 -6.25 -1.22
C LEU A 189 -15.87 -6.06 -2.20
N GLY A 190 -16.89 -6.93 -2.15
CA GLY A 190 -18.09 -6.79 -2.97
C GLY A 190 -18.93 -5.56 -2.64
N GLY A 191 -18.82 -5.06 -1.40
CA GLY A 191 -19.43 -3.80 -0.94
C GLY A 191 -18.54 -2.56 -1.14
N ASN A 192 -17.33 -2.71 -1.70
CA ASN A 192 -16.35 -1.63 -1.84
C ASN A 192 -15.98 -0.96 -0.49
N GLU A 193 -15.94 -1.76 0.57
CA GLU A 193 -15.75 -1.33 1.97
C GLU A 193 -14.66 -2.16 2.69
N LEU A 194 -13.62 -2.56 1.95
CA LEU A 194 -12.53 -3.38 2.49
C LEU A 194 -11.84 -2.77 3.71
#